data_AF-A0A6J0BL05-F1
#
_entry.id   AF-A0A6J0BL05-F1
#
_cell.length_a   1.000
_cell.length_b   1.000
_cell.length_c   1.000
_cell.angle_alpha   90.00
_cell.angle_beta   90.00
_cell.angle_gamma   90.00
#
_symmetry.space_group_name_H-M   'P 1'
#
loop_
_entity.id
_entity.type
_entity.pdbx_description
1 polymer ?
#
loop_
_entity_poly.entity_id
_entity_poly.type
_entity_poly.pdbx_seq_one_letter_code
_entity_poly.pdbx_strand_id
1 'polypeptide(L)'
;MAWTHYQRVLAILMVITGSLNTLSVKYADLQIVKGQDEEPRHFNHPFMQSSFMFLGEMSCMLLFKIAFCYYTRQMNGSVDSNSLTKGSRNFSPLVLLAPAMCDMFATSLMYVGLNMTYASSFQMLRGAVIVFTGILSVGFLDRKLGSREWFGISLIINGLSLVGMSDFIMQNDSSVSTNSIITGDLLIICAQVITAVQMVVEEKYVSGLDIPALQAVGWEGVFGFIGICLAMIPLNYIYALPPFANNSRGTLEATVDAFVQIGNSIHLLMAIIGMTVSIAFFNFAGVSVTKEMSATTRMVLDSVRTLVIWAFSLAFQWQTFHYLQLIGFAVLLIGMSCYNNIVVPQLFRKIQCRLGRRQPQQDEESIITTAADDVADKNE
;
A
#
# COMPACT_ATOMS: atom_id res chain seq x y z
N MET A 1 18.97 -9.68 13.41
CA MET A 1 19.41 -10.80 12.54
C MET A 1 19.36 -10.36 11.08
N ALA A 2 20.11 -11.02 10.19
CA ALA A 2 20.01 -10.80 8.75
C ALA A 2 18.76 -11.52 8.22
N TRP A 3 17.92 -10.84 7.42
CA TRP A 3 16.73 -11.44 6.79
C TRP A 3 17.08 -12.73 6.05
N THR A 4 16.18 -13.71 6.08
CA THR A 4 16.32 -14.93 5.29
C THR A 4 16.31 -14.61 3.79
N HIS A 5 16.84 -15.51 2.95
CA HIS A 5 16.79 -15.31 1.50
C HIS A 5 15.34 -15.12 1.01
N TYR A 6 14.41 -15.90 1.56
CA TYR A 6 12.99 -15.79 1.26
C TYR A 6 12.39 -14.42 1.62
N GLN A 7 12.63 -13.94 2.84
CA GLN A 7 12.16 -12.61 3.29
C GLN A 7 12.71 -11.48 2.42
N ARG A 8 13.99 -11.55 2.00
CA ARG A 8 14.58 -10.55 1.09
C ARG A 8 13.92 -10.56 -0.28
N VAL A 9 13.65 -11.74 -0.83
CA VAL A 9 12.97 -11.88 -2.13
C VAL A 9 11.56 -11.30 -2.04
N LEU A 10 10.80 -11.60 -0.98
CA LEU A 10 9.47 -11.01 -0.77
C LEU A 10 9.52 -9.49 -0.67
N ALA A 11 10.47 -8.93 0.08
CA ALA A 11 10.63 -7.50 0.22
C ALA A 11 10.96 -6.80 -1.11
N ILE A 12 11.88 -7.37 -1.89
CA ILE A 12 12.24 -6.85 -3.22
C ILE A 12 11.05 -6.97 -4.17
N LEU A 13 10.36 -8.11 -4.17
CA LEU A 13 9.19 -8.35 -5.00
C LEU A 13 8.12 -7.29 -4.72
N MET A 14 7.78 -7.07 -3.45
CA MET A 14 6.79 -6.07 -3.03
C MET A 14 7.15 -4.66 -3.53
N VAL A 15 8.41 -4.23 -3.36
CA VAL A 15 8.82 -2.88 -3.79
C VAL A 15 8.76 -2.74 -5.31
N ILE A 16 9.24 -3.72 -6.07
CA ILE A 16 9.26 -3.67 -7.54
C ILE A 16 7.84 -3.70 -8.10
N THR A 17 7.03 -4.70 -7.72
CA THR A 17 5.68 -4.87 -8.27
C THR A 17 4.76 -3.76 -7.82
N GLY A 18 4.91 -3.28 -6.59
CA GLY A 18 4.19 -2.11 -6.11
C GLY A 18 4.56 -0.84 -6.87
N SER A 19 5.84 -0.62 -7.21
CA SER A 19 6.27 0.53 -8.01
C SER A 19 5.72 0.44 -9.44
N LEU A 20 5.80 -0.74 -10.06
CA LEU A 20 5.24 -1.01 -11.38
C LEU A 20 3.73 -0.77 -11.40
N ASN A 21 3.00 -1.16 -10.36
CA ASN A 21 1.56 -0.93 -10.25
C ASN A 21 1.24 0.57 -10.28
N THR A 22 1.87 1.37 -9.40
CA THR A 22 1.59 2.81 -9.36
C THR A 22 2.01 3.53 -10.65
N LEU A 23 3.12 3.12 -11.27
CA LEU A 23 3.53 3.66 -12.57
C LEU A 23 2.54 3.28 -13.68
N SER A 24 1.99 2.06 -13.65
CA SER A 24 0.98 1.60 -14.63
C SER A 24 -0.34 2.36 -14.48
N VAL A 25 -0.79 2.62 -13.24
CA VAL A 25 -1.95 3.48 -12.94
C VAL A 25 -1.73 4.88 -13.50
N LYS A 26 -0.60 5.52 -13.16
CA LYS A 26 -0.26 6.86 -13.65
C LYS A 26 -0.16 6.89 -15.18
N TYR A 27 0.40 5.84 -15.78
CA TYR A 27 0.48 5.74 -17.24
C TYR A 27 -0.90 5.61 -17.88
N ALA A 28 -1.83 4.89 -17.26
CA ALA A 28 -3.23 4.80 -17.69
C ALA A 28 -3.92 6.17 -17.60
N ASP A 29 -3.79 6.89 -16.48
CA ASP A 29 -4.41 8.22 -16.28
C ASP A 29 -3.92 9.26 -17.30
N LEU A 30 -2.65 9.16 -17.71
CA LEU A 30 -2.05 10.05 -18.71
C LEU A 30 -2.53 9.75 -20.14
N GLN A 31 -3.13 8.59 -20.41
CA GLN A 31 -3.64 8.29 -21.74
C GLN A 31 -4.83 9.19 -22.07
N ILE A 32 -4.79 9.77 -23.27
CA ILE A 32 -5.92 10.49 -23.85
C ILE A 32 -6.57 9.56 -24.87
N VAL A 33 -7.80 9.14 -24.59
CA VAL A 33 -8.53 8.19 -25.43
C VAL A 33 -9.93 8.73 -25.69
N LYS A 34 -10.47 8.39 -26.86
CA LYS A 34 -11.83 8.76 -27.24
C LYS A 34 -12.84 7.97 -26.42
N GLY A 35 -13.71 8.71 -25.73
CA GLY A 35 -14.84 8.17 -25.00
C GLY A 35 -16.01 7.77 -25.90
N GLN A 36 -17.13 7.44 -25.26
CA GLN A 36 -18.39 7.10 -25.94
C GLN A 36 -18.93 8.24 -26.82
N ASP A 37 -18.63 9.49 -26.47
CA ASP A 37 -19.00 10.70 -27.20
C ASP A 37 -17.95 11.14 -28.24
N GLU A 38 -16.98 10.27 -28.55
CA GLU A 38 -15.87 10.50 -29.49
C GLU A 38 -14.89 11.63 -29.14
N GLU A 39 -15.14 12.33 -28.03
CA GLU A 39 -14.27 13.38 -27.53
C GLU A 39 -13.03 12.79 -26.85
N PRO A 40 -11.81 13.29 -27.16
CA PRO A 40 -10.58 12.84 -26.52
C PRO A 40 -10.51 13.36 -25.09
N ARG A 41 -10.54 12.46 -24.10
CA ARG A 41 -10.39 12.80 -22.68
C ARG A 41 -9.31 11.95 -22.02
N HIS A 42 -8.79 12.43 -20.90
CA HIS A 42 -7.96 11.62 -20.03
C HIS A 42 -8.76 10.47 -19.44
N PHE A 43 -8.13 9.31 -19.28
CA PHE A 43 -8.75 8.16 -18.61
C PHE A 43 -8.92 8.43 -17.11
N ASN A 44 -10.03 9.04 -16.72
CA ASN A 44 -10.33 9.42 -15.34
C ASN A 44 -11.46 8.56 -14.77
N HIS A 45 -11.11 7.31 -14.43
CA HIS A 45 -12.04 6.29 -13.94
C HIS A 45 -11.46 5.54 -12.73
N PRO A 46 -11.29 6.20 -11.57
CA PRO A 46 -10.59 5.62 -10.42
C PRO A 46 -11.31 4.42 -9.81
N PHE A 47 -12.65 4.41 -9.80
CA PHE A 47 -13.40 3.25 -9.28
C PHE A 47 -13.34 2.07 -10.25
N MET A 48 -13.34 2.34 -11.56
CA MET A 48 -13.08 1.30 -12.56
C MET A 48 -11.67 0.71 -12.42
N GLN A 49 -10.65 1.56 -12.25
CA GLN A 49 -9.28 1.09 -12.00
C GLN A 49 -9.20 0.24 -10.73
N SER A 50 -9.86 0.67 -9.65
CA SER A 50 -9.97 -0.11 -8.41
C SER A 50 -10.61 -1.49 -8.65
N SER A 51 -11.64 -1.57 -9.51
CA SER A 51 -12.25 -2.86 -9.86
C SER A 51 -11.26 -3.81 -10.56
N PHE A 52 -10.42 -3.31 -11.46
CA PHE A 52 -9.36 -4.09 -12.10
C PHE A 52 -8.22 -4.46 -11.14
N MET A 53 -7.98 -3.65 -10.11
CA MET A 53 -7.05 -3.97 -9.04
C MET A 53 -7.54 -5.15 -8.19
N PHE A 54 -8.80 -5.09 -7.72
CA PHE A 54 -9.43 -6.19 -6.99
C PHE A 54 -9.59 -7.46 -7.84
N LEU A 55 -9.79 -7.32 -9.16
CA LEU A 55 -9.77 -8.45 -10.09
C LEU A 55 -8.40 -9.15 -10.09
N GLY A 56 -7.31 -8.39 -10.01
CA GLY A 56 -5.95 -8.90 -9.89
C GLY A 56 -5.76 -9.68 -8.59
N GLU A 57 -6.22 -9.14 -7.46
CA GLU A 57 -6.19 -9.83 -6.17
C GLU A 57 -7.05 -11.11 -6.17
N MET A 58 -8.24 -11.07 -6.76
CA MET A 58 -9.10 -12.24 -6.91
C MET A 58 -8.40 -13.34 -7.74
N SER A 59 -7.55 -12.97 -8.70
CA SER A 59 -6.77 -13.95 -9.49
C SER A 59 -5.79 -14.77 -8.62
N CYS A 60 -5.34 -14.24 -7.48
CA CYS A 60 -4.55 -14.99 -6.50
C CYS A 60 -5.30 -16.23 -5.99
N MET A 61 -6.64 -16.15 -5.84
CA MET A 61 -7.46 -17.31 -5.46
C MET A 61 -7.41 -18.42 -6.52
N LEU A 62 -7.41 -18.05 -7.82
CA LEU A 62 -7.27 -19.02 -8.90
C LEU A 62 -5.90 -19.67 -8.87
N LEU A 63 -4.83 -18.89 -8.70
CA LEU A 63 -3.47 -19.40 -8.57
C LEU A 63 -3.32 -20.34 -7.36
N PHE A 64 -3.94 -20.00 -6.23
CA PHE A 64 -3.97 -20.85 -5.04
C PHE A 64 -4.64 -22.20 -5.32
N LYS A 65 -5.82 -22.20 -5.96
CA LYS A 65 -6.54 -23.44 -6.30
C LYS A 65 -5.75 -24.30 -7.29
N ILE A 66 -5.09 -23.68 -8.29
CA ILE A 66 -4.25 -24.38 -9.26
C ILE A 66 -3.05 -25.02 -8.55
N ALA A 67 -2.32 -24.25 -7.74
CA ALA A 67 -1.18 -24.74 -6.97
C ALA A 67 -1.60 -25.85 -6.00
N PHE A 68 -2.72 -25.68 -5.30
CA PHE A 68 -3.27 -26.67 -4.38
C PHE A 68 -3.59 -27.98 -5.12
N CYS A 69 -4.36 -27.92 -6.21
CA CYS A 69 -4.69 -29.11 -7.01
C CYS A 69 -3.45 -29.80 -7.56
N TYR A 70 -2.45 -29.02 -8.01
CA TYR A 70 -1.18 -29.53 -8.51
C TYR A 70 -0.38 -30.28 -7.42
N TYR A 71 -0.22 -29.68 -6.24
CA TYR A 71 0.53 -30.30 -5.14
C TYR A 71 -0.22 -31.45 -4.46
N THR A 72 -1.56 -31.39 -4.38
CA THR A 72 -2.37 -32.52 -3.91
C THR A 72 -2.23 -33.71 -4.84
N ARG A 73 -2.15 -33.48 -6.16
CA ARG A 73 -1.91 -34.55 -7.15
C ARG A 73 -0.53 -35.19 -7.05
N GLN A 74 0.48 -34.48 -6.57
CA GLN A 74 1.81 -35.05 -6.39
C GLN A 74 1.90 -36.03 -5.21
N MET A 75 0.92 -36.05 -4.29
CA MET A 75 0.85 -36.95 -3.12
C MET A 75 2.13 -37.02 -2.24
N ASN A 76 3.03 -36.04 -2.34
CA ASN A 76 4.32 -35.99 -1.63
C ASN A 76 4.27 -35.20 -0.31
N GLY A 77 3.08 -34.83 0.19
CA GLY A 77 2.95 -33.92 1.33
C GLY A 77 3.40 -32.48 1.06
N SER A 78 3.73 -32.15 -0.20
CA SER A 78 4.26 -30.84 -0.61
C SER A 78 3.27 -29.68 -0.44
N VAL A 79 1.99 -29.98 -0.21
CA VAL A 79 0.94 -29.00 0.07
C VAL A 79 1.21 -28.30 1.42
N ASP A 80 1.73 -29.03 2.40
CA ASP A 80 1.99 -28.51 3.74
C ASP A 80 3.41 -27.92 3.88
N SER A 81 4.34 -28.29 2.99
CA SER A 81 5.72 -27.79 3.01
C SER A 81 5.96 -26.54 2.16
N ASN A 82 5.14 -26.28 1.14
CA ASN A 82 5.34 -25.14 0.25
C ASN A 82 4.81 -23.84 0.83
N SER A 83 5.62 -22.79 0.81
CA SER A 83 5.27 -21.46 1.35
C SER A 83 4.02 -20.81 0.72
N LEU A 84 3.62 -21.25 -0.49
CA LEU A 84 2.42 -20.79 -1.19
C LEU A 84 1.11 -21.38 -0.64
N THR A 85 1.16 -22.61 -0.11
CA THR A 85 -0.01 -23.37 0.36
C THR A 85 0.05 -23.72 1.84
N LYS A 86 1.18 -23.43 2.50
CA LYS A 86 1.39 -23.59 3.94
C LYS A 86 0.46 -22.66 4.72
N GLY A 87 -0.33 -23.25 5.61
CA GLY A 87 -1.22 -22.53 6.51
C GLY A 87 -2.47 -23.33 6.89
N SER A 88 -3.18 -22.86 7.90
CA SER A 88 -4.47 -23.41 8.31
C SER A 88 -5.52 -23.22 7.23
N ARG A 89 -6.35 -24.25 7.06
CA ARG A 89 -7.45 -24.29 6.08
C ARG A 89 -8.82 -24.14 6.73
N ASN A 90 -8.86 -24.25 8.05
CA ASN A 90 -10.09 -24.21 8.83
C ASN A 90 -10.27 -22.80 9.40
N PHE A 91 -10.74 -21.88 8.56
CA PHE A 91 -11.12 -20.54 8.99
C PHE A 91 -12.39 -20.09 8.26
N SER A 92 -13.17 -19.22 8.88
CA SER A 92 -14.32 -18.60 8.23
C SER A 92 -13.84 -17.46 7.32
N PRO A 93 -14.12 -17.49 6.00
CA PRO A 93 -13.69 -16.44 5.08
C PRO A 93 -14.19 -15.05 5.47
N LEU A 94 -15.33 -14.97 6.18
CA LEU A 94 -15.93 -13.73 6.67
C LEU A 94 -15.00 -12.91 7.57
N VAL A 95 -13.98 -13.51 8.18
CA VAL A 95 -12.98 -12.79 8.97
C VAL A 95 -12.19 -11.79 8.12
N LEU A 96 -11.97 -12.11 6.84
CA LEU A 96 -11.27 -11.26 5.88
C LEU A 96 -12.18 -10.20 5.23
N LEU A 97 -13.48 -10.21 5.52
CA LEU A 97 -14.39 -9.17 5.04
C LEU A 97 -14.10 -7.82 5.69
N ALA A 98 -13.78 -7.81 7.00
CA ALA A 98 -13.44 -6.58 7.71
C ALA A 98 -12.22 -5.85 7.11
N PRO A 99 -11.05 -6.49 6.94
CA PRO A 99 -9.91 -5.83 6.28
C PRO A 99 -10.21 -5.44 4.83
N ALA A 100 -10.94 -6.26 4.06
CA ALA A 100 -11.33 -5.91 2.69
C ALA A 100 -12.21 -4.65 2.60
N MET A 101 -13.17 -4.50 3.51
CA MET A 101 -14.01 -3.30 3.57
C MET A 101 -13.22 -2.06 4.00
N CYS A 102 -12.28 -2.22 4.94
CA CYS A 102 -11.35 -1.16 5.32
C CYS A 102 -10.47 -0.74 4.14
N ASP A 103 -9.93 -1.69 3.38
CA ASP A 103 -9.11 -1.43 2.19
C ASP A 103 -9.88 -0.65 1.12
N MET A 104 -11.10 -1.11 0.80
CA MET A 104 -11.96 -0.45 -0.18
C MET A 104 -12.31 0.98 0.25
N PHE A 105 -12.65 1.19 1.53
CA PHE A 105 -13.02 2.50 2.05
C PHE A 105 -11.82 3.45 2.12
N ALA A 106 -10.66 2.97 2.59
CA ALA A 106 -9.43 3.75 2.64
C ALA A 106 -8.98 4.17 1.23
N THR A 107 -8.99 3.23 0.27
CA THR A 107 -8.62 3.48 -1.12
C THR A 107 -9.55 4.51 -1.77
N SER A 108 -10.86 4.41 -1.52
CA SER A 108 -11.84 5.39 -2.02
C SER A 108 -11.57 6.79 -1.45
N LEU A 109 -11.32 6.89 -0.14
CA LEU A 109 -11.04 8.16 0.53
C LEU A 109 -9.70 8.77 0.04
N MET A 110 -8.71 7.93 -0.23
CA MET A 110 -7.44 8.31 -0.85
C MET A 110 -7.63 8.89 -2.26
N TYR A 111 -8.46 8.28 -3.11
CA TYR A 111 -8.74 8.80 -4.45
C TYR A 111 -9.44 10.15 -4.42
N VAL A 112 -10.42 10.32 -3.53
CA VAL A 112 -11.07 11.63 -3.34
C VAL A 112 -10.05 12.67 -2.86
N GLY A 113 -9.19 12.31 -1.91
CA GLY A 113 -8.11 13.18 -1.43
C GLY A 113 -7.13 13.58 -2.53
N LEU A 114 -6.70 12.63 -3.38
CA LEU A 114 -5.77 12.87 -4.49
C LEU A 114 -6.31 13.90 -5.50
N ASN A 115 -7.62 13.94 -5.72
CA ASN A 115 -8.24 14.94 -6.62
C ASN A 115 -8.31 16.35 -6.01
N MET A 116 -8.08 16.48 -4.70
CA MET A 116 -8.19 17.75 -3.96
C MET A 116 -6.84 18.32 -3.50
N THR A 117 -5.78 17.49 -3.49
CA THR A 117 -4.42 17.89 -3.09
C THR A 117 -3.39 17.57 -4.18
N TYR A 118 -2.13 17.94 -3.95
CA TYR A 118 -1.03 17.64 -4.86
C TYR A 118 -0.62 16.17 -4.78
N ALA A 119 -0.33 15.56 -5.94
CA ALA A 119 0.09 14.16 -6.01
C ALA A 119 1.38 13.86 -5.20
N SER A 120 2.28 14.84 -5.08
CA SER A 120 3.48 14.71 -4.26
C SER A 120 3.14 14.68 -2.76
N SER A 121 2.18 15.49 -2.31
CA SER A 121 1.74 15.56 -0.92
C SER A 121 0.95 14.32 -0.54
N PHE A 122 0.11 13.82 -1.44
CA PHE A 122 -0.54 12.51 -1.32
C PHE A 122 0.44 11.37 -1.02
N GLN A 123 1.54 11.28 -1.77
CA GLN A 123 2.55 10.23 -1.58
C GLN A 123 3.24 10.34 -0.22
N MET A 124 3.43 11.56 0.28
CA MET A 124 4.13 11.82 1.55
C MET A 124 3.24 11.62 2.76
N LEU A 125 1.98 12.06 2.69
CA LEU A 125 0.98 11.85 3.72
C LEU A 125 0.67 10.37 3.94
N ARG A 126 0.87 9.54 2.90
CA ARG A 126 0.80 8.06 3.03
C ARG A 126 1.79 7.51 4.07
N GLY A 127 2.90 8.19 4.32
CA GLY A 127 3.86 7.82 5.39
C GLY A 127 3.26 7.87 6.80
N ALA A 128 2.14 8.58 7.01
CA ALA A 128 1.44 8.65 8.29
C ALA A 128 0.91 7.29 8.77
N VAL A 129 0.68 6.35 7.85
CA VAL A 129 0.20 4.99 8.18
C VAL A 129 1.11 4.28 9.18
N ILE A 130 2.43 4.56 9.16
CA ILE A 130 3.40 3.95 10.09
C ILE A 130 3.13 4.36 11.54
N VAL A 131 2.77 5.62 11.77
CA VAL A 131 2.48 6.16 13.11
C VAL A 131 1.26 5.43 13.69
N PHE A 132 0.17 5.38 12.93
CA PHE A 132 -1.07 4.74 13.38
C PHE A 132 -0.92 3.22 13.51
N THR A 133 -0.24 2.56 12.57
CA THR A 133 0.03 1.12 12.62
C THR A 133 0.86 0.79 13.84
N GLY A 134 1.94 1.53 14.11
CA GLY A 134 2.79 1.31 15.27
C GLY A 134 2.03 1.43 16.59
N ILE A 135 1.19 2.45 16.74
CA ILE A 135 0.37 2.64 17.95
C ILE A 135 -0.70 1.55 18.09
N LEU A 136 -1.42 1.23 17.01
CA LEU A 136 -2.46 0.20 17.02
C LEU A 136 -1.87 -1.20 17.26
N SER A 137 -0.66 -1.49 16.76
CA SER A 137 0.04 -2.75 17.02
C SER A 137 0.38 -2.96 18.51
N VAL A 138 0.58 -1.89 19.29
CA VAL A 138 0.75 -2.00 20.75
C VAL A 138 -0.55 -2.45 21.41
N GLY A 139 -1.69 -1.91 20.97
CA GLY A 139 -3.00 -2.19 21.57
C GLY A 139 -3.63 -3.51 21.13
N PHE A 140 -3.45 -3.93 19.87
CA PHE A 140 -4.16 -5.10 19.31
C PHE A 140 -3.29 -6.36 19.18
N LEU A 141 -1.97 -6.21 19.12
CA LEU A 141 -0.99 -7.30 18.97
C LEU A 141 0.00 -7.38 20.15
N ASP A 142 -0.22 -6.60 21.22
CA ASP A 142 0.61 -6.58 22.43
C ASP A 142 2.12 -6.36 22.18
N ARG A 143 2.46 -5.66 21.10
CA ARG A 143 3.86 -5.32 20.79
C ARG A 143 4.39 -4.24 21.74
N LYS A 144 5.67 -4.32 22.08
CA LYS A 144 6.37 -3.27 22.85
C LYS A 144 7.19 -2.40 21.92
N LEU A 145 6.84 -1.11 21.84
CA LEU A 145 7.66 -0.11 21.12
C LEU A 145 8.82 0.33 22.01
N GLY A 146 10.05 0.16 21.53
CA GLY A 146 11.23 0.69 22.20
C GLY A 146 11.35 2.21 22.06
N SER A 147 12.35 2.78 22.76
CA SER A 147 12.64 4.22 22.70
C SER A 147 13.04 4.69 21.30
N ARG A 148 13.59 3.79 20.46
CA ARG A 148 14.02 4.10 19.09
C ARG A 148 12.83 4.27 18.16
N GLU A 149 11.84 3.38 18.28
CA GLU A 149 10.60 3.42 17.51
C GLU A 149 9.81 4.70 17.81
N TRP A 150 9.74 5.10 19.08
CA TRP A 150 9.14 6.38 19.48
C TRP A 150 9.86 7.59 18.90
N PHE A 151 11.19 7.56 18.86
CA PHE A 151 11.97 8.62 18.20
C PHE A 151 11.69 8.67 16.69
N GLY A 152 11.61 7.51 16.03
CA GLY A 152 11.22 7.41 14.62
C GLY A 152 9.83 7.97 14.35
N ILE A 153 8.84 7.62 15.17
CA ILE A 153 7.47 8.16 15.11
C ILE A 153 7.47 9.69 15.26
N SER A 154 8.23 10.22 16.23
CA SER A 154 8.34 11.67 16.42
C SER A 154 8.89 12.37 15.18
N LEU A 155 9.94 11.83 14.56
CA LEU A 155 10.48 12.36 13.30
C LEU A 155 9.46 12.31 12.16
N ILE A 156 8.69 11.21 12.04
CA ILE A 156 7.64 11.09 11.03
C ILE A 156 6.58 12.18 11.23
N ILE A 157 6.11 12.43 12.45
CA ILE A 157 5.14 13.49 12.76
C ILE A 157 5.67 14.89 12.39
N ASN A 158 6.94 15.15 12.65
CA ASN A 158 7.58 16.41 12.24
C ASN A 158 7.65 16.53 10.71
N GLY A 159 8.00 15.45 10.01
CA GLY A 159 8.02 15.41 8.54
C GLY A 159 6.64 15.65 7.92
N LEU A 160 5.59 15.03 8.46
CA LEU A 160 4.20 15.23 8.01
C LEU A 160 3.75 16.69 8.22
N SER A 161 4.06 17.27 9.38
CA SER A 161 3.74 18.67 9.67
C SER A 161 4.43 19.64 8.69
N LEU A 162 5.68 19.36 8.32
CA LEU A 162 6.42 20.16 7.33
C LEU A 162 5.82 20.04 5.93
N VAL A 163 5.42 18.84 5.52
CA VAL A 163 4.76 18.62 4.22
C VAL A 163 3.43 19.37 4.16
N GLY A 164 2.57 19.21 5.18
CA GLY A 164 1.30 19.95 5.24
C GLY A 164 1.52 21.47 5.21
N MET A 165 2.49 21.99 5.97
CA MET A 165 2.83 23.42 5.91
C MET A 165 3.35 23.86 4.53
N SER A 166 4.02 22.98 3.79
CA SER A 166 4.47 23.28 2.43
C SER A 166 3.32 23.44 1.44
N ASP A 167 2.26 22.66 1.59
CA ASP A 167 1.04 22.76 0.77
C ASP A 167 0.32 24.08 1.02
N PHE A 168 0.29 24.55 2.27
CA PHE A 168 -0.21 25.89 2.62
C PHE A 168 0.60 27.03 2.00
N ILE A 169 1.93 26.90 1.87
CA ILE A 169 2.76 27.98 1.32
C ILE A 169 2.67 28.01 -0.21
N MET A 170 2.55 26.85 -0.86
CA MET A 170 2.39 26.72 -2.32
C MET A 170 1.08 27.31 -2.85
N GLN A 171 0.15 27.60 -1.94
CA GLN A 171 -1.09 28.34 -2.17
C GLN A 171 -0.88 29.69 -2.88
N ASN A 172 0.21 30.42 -2.61
CA ASN A 172 0.38 31.78 -3.12
C ASN A 172 0.52 31.87 -4.64
N ASP A 173 0.75 30.74 -5.32
CA ASP A 173 0.99 30.66 -6.76
C ASP A 173 -0.13 29.94 -7.55
N SER A 174 -1.17 29.38 -6.90
CA SER A 174 -2.16 28.49 -7.55
C SER A 174 -3.63 28.89 -7.36
N SER A 175 -4.49 28.59 -8.34
CA SER A 175 -5.93 28.92 -8.36
C SER A 175 -6.84 27.92 -7.61
N VAL A 176 -6.26 26.97 -6.86
CA VAL A 176 -7.01 25.94 -6.13
C VAL A 176 -7.39 26.47 -4.75
N SER A 177 -8.64 26.25 -4.32
CA SER A 177 -9.12 26.80 -3.05
C SER A 177 -8.45 26.13 -1.84
N THR A 178 -8.05 26.92 -0.84
CA THR A 178 -7.37 26.44 0.38
C THR A 178 -8.16 25.36 1.10
N ASN A 179 -9.48 25.54 1.18
CA ASN A 179 -10.38 24.58 1.82
C ASN A 179 -10.36 23.23 1.10
N SER A 180 -10.17 23.21 -0.23
CA SER A 180 -10.04 21.96 -0.98
C SER A 180 -8.76 21.21 -0.62
N ILE A 181 -7.61 21.90 -0.58
CA ILE A 181 -6.32 21.27 -0.26
C ILE A 181 -6.32 20.71 1.17
N ILE A 182 -6.74 21.53 2.16
CA ILE A 182 -6.83 21.10 3.56
C ILE A 182 -7.77 19.90 3.71
N THR A 183 -8.94 19.96 3.05
CA THR A 183 -9.89 18.85 3.09
C THR A 183 -9.29 17.60 2.46
N GLY A 184 -8.57 17.73 1.35
CA GLY A 184 -7.84 16.63 0.71
C GLY A 184 -6.80 16.00 1.63
N ASP A 185 -5.96 16.81 2.27
CA ASP A 185 -4.92 16.32 3.19
C ASP A 185 -5.52 15.62 4.42
N LEU A 186 -6.57 16.20 5.01
CA LEU A 186 -7.29 15.59 6.13
C LEU A 186 -7.96 14.26 5.73
N LEU A 187 -8.57 14.19 4.55
CA LEU A 187 -9.14 12.95 4.02
C LEU A 187 -8.07 11.88 3.84
N ILE A 188 -6.88 12.23 3.36
CA ILE A 188 -5.76 11.29 3.20
C ILE A 188 -5.27 10.80 4.56
N ILE A 189 -5.14 11.68 5.56
CA ILE A 189 -4.76 11.28 6.93
C ILE A 189 -5.81 10.34 7.53
N CYS A 190 -7.10 10.66 7.39
CA CYS A 190 -8.19 9.78 7.81
C CYS A 190 -8.12 8.42 7.10
N ALA A 191 -7.80 8.41 5.80
CA ALA A 191 -7.61 7.17 5.06
C ALA A 191 -6.44 6.34 5.61
N GLN A 192 -5.33 6.98 6.00
CA GLN A 192 -4.19 6.28 6.59
C GLN A 192 -4.53 5.63 7.95
N VAL A 193 -5.44 6.21 8.73
CA VAL A 193 -5.94 5.56 9.96
C VAL A 193 -6.69 4.28 9.62
N ILE A 194 -7.56 4.31 8.60
CA ILE A 194 -8.33 3.13 8.17
C ILE A 194 -7.39 2.06 7.60
N THR A 195 -6.41 2.44 6.78
CA THR A 195 -5.37 1.51 6.29
C THR A 195 -4.57 0.92 7.44
N ALA A 196 -4.22 1.71 8.47
CA ALA A 196 -3.53 1.17 9.63
C ALA A 196 -4.37 0.13 10.39
N VAL A 197 -5.68 0.38 10.54
CA VAL A 197 -6.61 -0.60 11.12
C VAL A 197 -6.65 -1.87 10.29
N GLN A 198 -6.80 -1.76 8.96
CA GLN A 198 -6.73 -2.91 8.04
C GLN A 198 -5.47 -3.73 8.28
N MET A 199 -4.29 -3.10 8.27
CA MET A 199 -3.00 -3.80 8.38
C MET A 199 -2.86 -4.54 9.72
N VAL A 200 -3.31 -3.93 10.81
CA VAL A 200 -3.27 -4.52 12.15
C VAL A 200 -4.26 -5.67 12.30
N VAL A 201 -5.48 -5.50 11.77
CA VAL A 201 -6.51 -6.54 11.75
C VAL A 201 -6.09 -7.72 10.87
N GLU A 202 -5.53 -7.43 9.70
CA GLU A 202 -4.96 -8.41 8.77
C GLU A 202 -3.84 -9.21 9.46
N GLU A 203 -2.87 -8.54 10.09
CA GLU A 203 -1.80 -9.24 10.82
C GLU A 203 -2.36 -10.12 11.94
N LYS A 204 -3.32 -9.61 12.72
CA LYS A 204 -3.94 -10.37 13.82
C LYS A 204 -4.63 -11.65 13.33
N TYR A 205 -5.36 -11.59 12.22
CA TYR A 205 -6.11 -12.75 11.73
C TYR A 205 -5.29 -13.65 10.81
N VAL A 206 -4.54 -13.10 9.86
CA VAL A 206 -3.72 -13.89 8.92
C VAL A 206 -2.61 -14.61 9.65
N SER A 207 -1.91 -13.93 10.57
CA SER A 207 -0.87 -14.57 11.36
C SER A 207 -1.45 -15.41 12.50
N GLY A 208 -2.50 -14.94 13.18
CA GLY A 208 -3.10 -15.68 14.31
C GLY A 208 -3.85 -16.95 13.91
N LEU A 209 -4.44 -17.00 12.71
CA LEU A 209 -5.07 -18.22 12.16
C LEU A 209 -4.15 -18.95 11.17
N ASP A 210 -2.90 -18.52 11.01
CA ASP A 210 -1.93 -19.06 10.04
C ASP A 210 -2.51 -19.22 8.63
N ILE A 211 -3.27 -18.23 8.14
CA ILE A 211 -3.92 -18.32 6.82
C ILE A 211 -2.85 -18.25 5.71
N PRO A 212 -2.93 -19.07 4.65
CA PRO A 212 -2.03 -18.93 3.50
C PRO A 212 -2.18 -17.55 2.84
N ALA A 213 -1.07 -16.83 2.64
CA ALA A 213 -1.09 -15.45 2.14
C ALA A 213 -1.83 -15.31 0.80
N LEU A 214 -1.63 -16.27 -0.12
CA LEU A 214 -2.29 -16.27 -1.43
C LEU A 214 -3.82 -16.45 -1.33
N GLN A 215 -4.28 -17.21 -0.32
CA GLN A 215 -5.71 -17.40 -0.05
C GLN A 215 -6.31 -16.18 0.65
N ALA A 216 -5.57 -15.53 1.55
CA ALA A 216 -6.00 -14.30 2.22
C ALA A 216 -6.26 -13.18 1.19
N VAL A 217 -5.26 -12.89 0.35
CA VAL A 217 -5.38 -11.91 -0.76
C VAL A 217 -6.51 -12.27 -1.71
N GLY A 218 -6.66 -13.56 -2.03
CA GLY A 218 -7.74 -14.01 -2.89
C GLY A 218 -9.14 -13.70 -2.34
N TRP A 219 -9.36 -13.89 -1.03
CA TRP A 219 -10.64 -13.58 -0.39
C TRP A 219 -10.86 -12.09 -0.24
N GLU A 220 -9.83 -11.32 0.09
CA GLU A 220 -9.89 -9.85 0.11
C GLU A 220 -10.27 -9.32 -1.27
N GLY A 221 -9.65 -9.83 -2.33
CA GLY A 221 -9.98 -9.49 -3.71
C GLY A 221 -11.43 -9.82 -4.09
N VAL A 222 -11.97 -10.97 -3.65
CA VAL A 222 -13.38 -11.33 -3.91
C VAL A 222 -14.33 -10.35 -3.21
N PHE A 223 -14.13 -10.10 -1.91
CA PHE A 223 -15.00 -9.19 -1.16
C PHE A 223 -14.87 -7.75 -1.64
N GLY A 224 -13.65 -7.29 -1.92
CA GLY A 224 -13.37 -5.98 -2.49
C GLY A 224 -13.99 -5.80 -3.87
N PHE A 225 -13.89 -6.81 -4.75
CA PHE A 225 -14.52 -6.79 -6.07
C PHE A 225 -16.05 -6.70 -5.98
N ILE A 226 -16.68 -7.49 -5.10
CA ILE A 226 -18.13 -7.39 -4.85
C ILE A 226 -18.49 -6.00 -4.31
N GLY A 227 -17.74 -5.50 -3.34
CA GLY A 227 -17.97 -4.21 -2.71
C GLY A 227 -17.86 -3.06 -3.71
N ILE A 228 -16.82 -3.03 -4.54
CA ILE A 228 -16.61 -1.98 -5.53
C ILE A 228 -17.65 -2.07 -6.64
N CYS A 229 -18.03 -3.26 -7.11
CA CYS A 229 -19.11 -3.41 -8.09
C CYS A 229 -20.45 -2.88 -7.54
N LEU A 230 -20.77 -3.15 -6.27
CA LEU A 230 -21.96 -2.61 -5.63
C LEU A 230 -21.87 -1.08 -5.47
N ALA A 231 -20.70 -0.54 -5.12
CA ALA A 231 -20.47 0.90 -5.00
C ALA A 231 -20.55 1.61 -6.36
N MET A 232 -20.11 0.97 -7.45
CA MET A 232 -20.19 1.54 -8.80
C MET A 232 -21.63 1.77 -9.27
N ILE A 233 -22.62 1.02 -8.76
CA ILE A 233 -24.03 1.21 -9.14
C ILE A 233 -24.50 2.64 -8.82
N PRO A 234 -24.50 3.13 -7.57
CA PRO A 234 -24.88 4.51 -7.27
C PRO A 234 -23.91 5.53 -7.86
N LEU A 235 -22.60 5.24 -7.93
CA LEU A 235 -21.60 6.19 -8.48
C LEU A 235 -21.83 6.51 -9.97
N ASN A 236 -22.42 5.58 -10.74
CA ASN A 236 -22.83 5.84 -12.12
C ASN A 236 -24.00 6.82 -12.27
N TYR A 237 -24.72 7.12 -11.18
CA TYR A 237 -25.88 8.02 -11.19
C TYR A 237 -25.62 9.32 -10.41
N ILE A 238 -24.56 9.39 -9.60
CA ILE A 238 -24.22 10.60 -8.86
C ILE A 238 -23.48 11.55 -9.79
N TYR A 239 -24.12 12.67 -10.10
CA TYR A 239 -23.53 13.77 -10.86
C TYR A 239 -22.46 14.48 -10.03
N ALA A 240 -21.29 14.69 -10.62
CA ALA A 240 -20.19 15.42 -10.01
C ALA A 240 -19.65 16.45 -11.00
N LEU A 241 -19.38 17.66 -10.51
CA LEU A 241 -18.78 18.72 -11.32
C LEU A 241 -17.25 18.55 -11.35
N PRO A 242 -16.57 19.11 -12.38
CA PRO A 242 -15.11 19.22 -12.39
C PRO A 242 -14.61 19.86 -11.08
N PRO A 243 -13.55 19.33 -10.42
CA PRO A 243 -12.56 18.35 -10.90
C PRO A 243 -12.90 16.87 -10.65
N PHE A 244 -14.03 16.57 -10.01
CA PHE A 244 -14.34 15.21 -9.53
C PHE A 244 -14.84 14.25 -10.60
N ALA A 245 -15.35 14.77 -11.72
CA ALA A 245 -15.72 13.97 -12.88
C ALA A 245 -15.44 14.75 -14.18
N ASN A 246 -14.77 14.09 -15.13
CA ASN A 246 -14.57 14.58 -16.49
C ASN A 246 -14.80 13.44 -17.48
N ASN A 247 -16.01 12.89 -17.46
CA ASN A 247 -16.44 11.81 -18.36
C ASN A 247 -17.68 12.24 -19.15
N SER A 248 -18.06 11.43 -20.14
CA SER A 248 -19.18 11.71 -21.06
C SER A 248 -20.53 11.98 -20.38
N ARG A 249 -20.71 11.52 -19.13
CA ARG A 249 -21.96 11.65 -18.37
C ARG A 249 -21.92 12.70 -17.26
N GLY A 250 -20.75 13.24 -16.92
CA GLY A 250 -20.58 14.13 -15.76
C GLY A 250 -20.92 13.46 -14.42
N THR A 251 -20.77 12.14 -14.34
CA THR A 251 -21.03 11.33 -13.13
C THR A 251 -19.72 10.93 -12.46
N LEU A 252 -19.72 10.58 -11.18
CA LEU A 252 -18.48 10.19 -10.47
C LEU A 252 -17.77 8.99 -11.13
N GLU A 253 -18.53 8.10 -11.74
CA GLU A 253 -18.01 7.00 -12.54
C GLU A 253 -18.88 6.85 -13.79
N ALA A 254 -18.29 6.49 -14.93
CA ALA A 254 -19.01 6.19 -16.16
C ALA A 254 -18.44 4.89 -16.73
N THR A 255 -18.95 3.78 -16.21
CA THR A 255 -18.36 2.45 -16.44
C THR A 255 -18.37 2.04 -17.91
N VAL A 256 -19.45 2.37 -18.63
CA VAL A 256 -19.56 2.07 -20.07
C VAL A 256 -18.53 2.86 -20.86
N ASP A 257 -18.33 4.14 -20.53
CA ASP A 257 -17.34 5.01 -21.16
C ASP A 257 -15.91 4.48 -20.92
N ALA A 258 -15.62 4.02 -19.70
CA ALA A 258 -14.35 3.40 -19.37
C ALA A 258 -14.07 2.17 -20.24
N PHE A 259 -15.04 1.26 -20.41
CA PHE A 259 -14.86 0.08 -21.28
C PHE A 259 -14.64 0.44 -22.75
N VAL A 260 -15.35 1.47 -23.26
CA VAL A 260 -15.16 1.96 -24.62
C VAL A 260 -13.75 2.54 -24.80
N GLN A 261 -13.27 3.37 -23.87
CA GLN A 261 -11.92 3.92 -23.90
C GLN A 261 -10.86 2.82 -23.89
N ILE A 262 -11.05 1.77 -23.07
CA ILE A 262 -10.13 0.62 -23.01
C ILE A 262 -10.10 -0.14 -24.34
N GLY A 263 -11.26 -0.34 -24.97
CA GLY A 263 -11.36 -1.00 -26.27
C GLY A 263 -10.73 -0.20 -27.41
N ASN A 264 -10.72 1.13 -27.29
CA ASN A 264 -10.22 2.05 -28.32
C ASN A 264 -8.68 2.22 -28.32
N SER A 265 -7.98 1.85 -27.24
CA SER A 265 -6.53 2.02 -27.13
C SER A 265 -5.82 0.80 -26.58
N ILE A 266 -4.97 0.18 -27.42
CA ILE A 266 -4.10 -0.93 -27.01
C ILE A 266 -3.11 -0.50 -25.90
N HIS A 267 -2.67 0.75 -25.89
CA HIS A 267 -1.76 1.27 -24.88
C HIS A 267 -2.44 1.33 -23.50
N LEU A 268 -3.70 1.76 -23.46
CA LEU A 268 -4.50 1.78 -22.23
C LEU A 268 -4.79 0.35 -21.75
N LEU A 269 -5.13 -0.56 -22.66
CA LEU A 269 -5.34 -1.97 -22.31
C LEU A 269 -4.07 -2.60 -21.70
N MET A 270 -2.90 -2.35 -22.30
CA MET A 270 -1.61 -2.81 -21.76
C MET A 270 -1.33 -2.23 -20.37
N ALA A 271 -1.67 -0.96 -20.13
CA ALA A 271 -1.55 -0.32 -18.82
C ALA A 271 -2.41 -1.02 -17.76
N ILE A 272 -3.67 -1.33 -18.10
CA ILE A 272 -4.61 -2.01 -17.20
C ILE A 272 -4.17 -3.44 -16.92
N ILE A 273 -3.73 -4.19 -17.93
CA ILE A 273 -3.20 -5.54 -17.73
C ILE A 273 -1.96 -5.49 -16.82
N GLY A 274 -1.05 -4.54 -17.06
CA GLY A 274 0.13 -4.33 -16.23
C GLY A 274 -0.22 -4.03 -14.76
N MET A 275 -1.21 -3.16 -14.55
CA MET A 275 -1.76 -2.87 -13.23
C MET A 275 -2.37 -4.12 -12.56
N THR A 276 -3.27 -4.84 -13.25
CA THR A 276 -3.93 -6.05 -12.74
C THR A 276 -2.96 -7.19 -12.40
N VAL A 277 -1.89 -7.36 -13.17
CA VAL A 277 -0.88 -8.39 -12.89
C VAL A 277 0.04 -7.96 -11.75
N SER A 278 0.52 -6.71 -11.76
CA SER A 278 1.45 -6.22 -10.74
C SER A 278 0.83 -6.14 -9.35
N ILE A 279 -0.45 -5.77 -9.24
CA ILE A 279 -1.16 -5.72 -7.96
C ILE A 279 -1.31 -7.10 -7.31
N ALA A 280 -1.50 -8.16 -8.10
CA ALA A 280 -1.59 -9.53 -7.60
C ALA A 280 -0.30 -9.94 -6.88
N PHE A 281 0.85 -9.69 -7.51
CA PHE A 281 2.15 -9.95 -6.90
C PHE A 281 2.45 -9.02 -5.72
N PHE A 282 2.05 -7.74 -5.81
CA PHE A 282 2.24 -6.77 -4.73
C PHE A 282 1.51 -7.19 -3.46
N ASN A 283 0.22 -7.54 -3.55
CA ASN A 283 -0.55 -7.94 -2.38
C ASN A 283 -0.14 -9.31 -1.85
N PHE A 284 0.18 -10.27 -2.73
CA PHE A 284 0.77 -11.54 -2.30
C PHE A 284 2.05 -11.32 -1.49
N ALA A 285 2.99 -10.52 -2.01
CA ALA A 285 4.23 -10.22 -1.32
C ALA A 285 4.00 -9.43 -0.03
N GLY A 286 3.06 -8.47 -0.05
CA GLY A 286 2.67 -7.66 1.11
C GLY A 286 2.15 -8.49 2.27
N VAL A 287 1.12 -9.31 2.04
CA VAL A 287 0.57 -10.20 3.07
C VAL A 287 1.59 -11.23 3.53
N SER A 288 2.43 -11.73 2.62
CA SER A 288 3.53 -12.64 2.99
C SER A 288 4.57 -11.95 3.90
N VAL A 289 4.89 -10.67 3.67
CA VAL A 289 5.76 -9.89 4.57
C VAL A 289 5.08 -9.64 5.92
N THR A 290 3.77 -9.34 5.94
CA THR A 290 3.02 -9.21 7.19
C THR A 290 3.13 -10.49 8.03
N LYS A 291 2.92 -11.64 7.39
CA LYS A 291 2.93 -12.96 8.02
C LYS A 291 4.33 -13.37 8.52
N GLU A 292 5.34 -13.24 7.66
CA GLU A 292 6.71 -13.71 7.94
C GLU A 292 7.56 -12.72 8.76
N MET A 293 7.12 -11.47 8.87
CA MET A 293 7.86 -10.40 9.55
C MET A 293 6.97 -9.57 10.47
N SER A 294 6.13 -8.69 9.89
CA SER A 294 5.20 -7.80 10.61
C SER A 294 4.49 -6.82 9.66
N ALA A 295 3.32 -6.31 10.06
CA ALA A 295 2.67 -5.20 9.35
C ALA A 295 3.53 -3.93 9.34
N THR A 296 4.28 -3.67 10.42
CA THR A 296 5.18 -2.51 10.49
C THR A 296 6.29 -2.59 9.44
N THR A 297 6.84 -3.78 9.17
CA THR A 297 7.82 -3.97 8.09
C THR A 297 7.19 -3.77 6.72
N ARG A 298 5.97 -4.30 6.49
CA ARG A 298 5.20 -4.05 5.25
C ARG A 298 5.05 -2.55 4.99
N MET A 299 4.66 -1.78 6.01
CA MET A 299 4.51 -0.31 5.89
C MET A 299 5.83 0.40 5.56
N VAL A 300 6.95 -0.07 6.08
CA VAL A 300 8.25 0.51 5.73
C VAL A 300 8.64 0.19 4.28
N LEU A 301 8.39 -1.03 3.81
CA LEU A 301 8.59 -1.38 2.40
C LEU A 301 7.69 -0.57 1.48
N ASP A 302 6.46 -0.28 1.91
CA ASP A 302 5.56 0.62 1.19
C ASP A 302 6.13 2.04 1.06
N SER A 303 6.80 2.55 2.09
CA SER A 303 7.51 3.82 2.03
C SER A 303 8.76 3.79 1.15
N VAL A 304 9.45 2.65 1.07
CA VAL A 304 10.55 2.48 0.11
C VAL A 304 10.01 2.51 -1.33
N ARG A 305 8.85 1.91 -1.58
CA ARG A 305 8.17 2.01 -2.87
C ARG A 305 7.81 3.46 -3.23
N THR A 306 7.24 4.24 -2.30
CA THR A 306 6.90 5.65 -2.59
C THR A 306 8.14 6.47 -2.95
N LEU A 307 9.28 6.18 -2.33
CA LEU A 307 10.58 6.76 -2.70
C LEU A 307 11.00 6.45 -4.13
N VAL A 308 10.87 5.20 -4.55
CA VAL A 308 11.21 4.78 -5.91
C VAL A 308 10.32 5.51 -6.93
N ILE A 309 9.02 5.59 -6.66
CA ILE A 309 8.05 6.28 -7.55
C ILE A 309 8.38 7.77 -7.64
N TRP A 310 8.67 8.42 -6.52
CA TRP A 310 9.02 9.84 -6.49
C TRP A 310 10.32 10.12 -7.27
N ALA A 311 11.36 9.31 -7.06
CA ALA A 311 12.61 9.43 -7.79
C ALA A 311 12.41 9.25 -9.31
N PHE A 312 11.57 8.29 -9.71
CA PHE A 312 11.20 8.09 -11.11
C PHE A 312 10.39 9.28 -11.66
N SER A 313 9.43 9.80 -10.91
CA SER A 313 8.60 10.94 -11.31
C SER A 313 9.43 12.20 -11.54
N LEU A 314 10.47 12.45 -10.73
CA LEU A 314 11.41 13.55 -10.95
C LEU A 314 12.32 13.32 -12.16
N ALA A 315 12.82 12.08 -12.35
CA ALA A 315 13.67 11.75 -13.49
C ALA A 315 12.96 11.98 -14.83
N PHE A 316 11.66 11.70 -14.90
CA PHE A 316 10.82 11.92 -16.08
C PHE A 316 10.17 13.31 -16.14
N GLN A 317 10.52 14.23 -15.24
CA GLN A 317 9.97 15.59 -15.16
C GLN A 317 8.43 15.62 -15.06
N TRP A 318 7.83 14.62 -14.44
CA TRP A 318 6.38 14.53 -14.24
C TRP A 318 5.89 15.34 -13.04
N GLN A 319 6.79 15.97 -12.27
CA GLN A 319 6.48 16.83 -11.13
C GLN A 319 7.47 17.99 -11.06
N THR A 320 6.99 19.18 -10.69
CA THR A 320 7.81 20.36 -10.38
C THR A 320 8.53 20.18 -9.04
N PHE A 321 9.79 20.59 -8.99
CA PHE A 321 10.63 20.37 -7.80
C PHE A 321 10.41 21.47 -6.76
N HIS A 322 9.86 21.11 -5.60
CA HIS A 322 9.65 22.03 -4.48
C HIS A 322 10.59 21.70 -3.31
N TYR A 323 11.44 22.67 -2.93
CA TYR A 323 12.48 22.49 -1.92
C TYR A 323 11.95 22.18 -0.52
N LEU A 324 10.84 22.81 -0.09
CA LEU A 324 10.28 22.57 1.24
C LEU A 324 9.68 21.17 1.35
N GLN A 325 9.05 20.71 0.27
CA GLN A 325 8.49 19.38 0.17
C GLN A 325 9.58 18.29 0.22
N LEU A 326 10.72 18.54 -0.44
CA LEU A 326 11.92 17.69 -0.37
C LEU A 326 12.44 17.57 1.07
N ILE A 327 12.50 18.67 1.81
CA ILE A 327 12.97 18.66 3.21
C ILE A 327 12.02 17.83 4.07
N GLY A 328 10.70 18.06 3.96
CA GLY A 328 9.69 17.26 4.67
C GLY A 328 9.81 15.78 4.35
N PHE A 329 10.00 15.44 3.08
CA PHE A 329 10.22 14.08 2.62
C PHE A 329 11.51 13.44 3.16
N ALA A 330 12.62 14.19 3.19
CA ALA A 330 13.87 13.71 3.76
C ALA A 330 13.74 13.43 5.27
N VAL A 331 13.04 14.28 6.01
CA VAL A 331 12.75 14.07 7.44
C VAL A 331 11.88 12.82 7.64
N LEU A 332 10.83 12.64 6.83
CA LEU A 332 10.01 11.43 6.83
C LEU A 332 10.88 10.17 6.60
N LEU A 333 11.74 10.20 5.58
CA LEU A 333 12.62 9.09 5.23
C LEU A 333 13.57 8.72 6.38
N ILE A 334 14.18 9.72 7.01
CA ILE A 334 15.04 9.52 8.18
C ILE A 334 14.24 8.92 9.33
N GLY A 335 13.04 9.43 9.62
CA GLY A 335 12.16 8.89 10.65
C GLY A 335 11.80 7.42 10.44
N MET A 336 11.42 7.05 9.21
CA MET A 336 11.11 5.67 8.82
C MET A 336 12.34 4.75 8.91
N SER A 337 13.51 5.26 8.52
CA SER A 337 14.77 4.53 8.61
C SER A 337 15.22 4.30 10.05
N CYS A 338 14.99 5.27 10.94
CA CYS A 338 15.23 5.15 12.37
C CYS A 338 14.28 4.14 13.01
N TYR A 339 12.99 4.17 12.63
CA TYR A 339 11.99 3.24 13.13
C TYR A 339 12.35 1.78 12.79
N ASN A 340 12.82 1.50 11.57
CA ASN A 340 13.01 0.13 11.10
C ASN A 340 14.45 -0.42 11.18
N ASN A 341 15.39 0.32 11.79
CA ASN A 341 16.78 -0.16 11.99
C ASN A 341 17.56 -0.47 10.67
N ILE A 342 17.06 -0.04 9.49
CA ILE A 342 17.61 -0.45 8.17
C ILE A 342 18.86 0.35 7.79
N VAL A 343 18.92 1.66 8.08
CA VAL A 343 19.98 2.54 7.53
C VAL A 343 20.82 3.22 8.60
N VAL A 344 20.20 3.87 9.58
CA VAL A 344 20.90 4.80 10.50
C VAL A 344 21.86 4.09 11.46
N PRO A 345 21.48 3.03 12.20
CA PRO A 345 22.40 2.39 13.14
C PRO A 345 23.51 1.58 12.46
N GLN A 346 23.30 1.03 11.26
CA GLN A 346 24.40 0.40 10.52
C GLN A 346 25.40 1.42 9.97
N LEU A 347 24.92 2.57 9.48
CA LEU A 347 25.77 3.66 9.01
C LEU A 347 26.48 4.34 10.19
N PHE A 348 25.76 4.61 11.29
CA PHE A 348 26.29 5.17 12.52
C PHE A 348 27.29 4.22 13.19
N ARG A 349 27.03 2.90 13.18
CA ARG A 349 27.99 1.88 13.65
C ARG A 349 29.19 1.77 12.71
N LYS A 350 29.02 1.88 11.38
CA LYS A 350 30.15 1.99 10.44
C LYS A 350 30.96 3.27 10.65
N ILE A 351 30.30 4.39 10.94
CA ILE A 351 30.93 5.68 11.20
C ILE A 351 31.62 5.67 12.57
N GLN A 352 31.01 5.08 13.61
CA GLN A 352 31.61 4.89 14.94
C GLN A 352 32.78 3.90 14.91
N CYS A 353 32.69 2.82 14.14
CA CYS A 353 33.81 1.91 13.89
C CYS A 353 34.93 2.61 13.08
N ARG A 354 34.59 3.49 12.12
CA ARG A 354 35.59 4.32 11.41
C ARG A 354 36.17 5.44 12.27
N LEU A 355 35.44 5.95 13.25
CA LEU A 355 35.87 6.97 14.22
C LEU A 355 36.53 6.35 15.47
N GLY A 356 36.80 5.04 15.48
CA GLY A 356 37.57 4.36 16.53
C GLY A 356 36.95 4.36 17.93
N ARG A 357 35.67 4.72 18.07
CA ARG A 357 34.98 4.75 19.38
C ARG A 357 34.03 3.56 19.50
N ARG A 358 34.57 2.48 20.09
CA ARG A 358 33.97 1.21 20.58
C ARG A 358 34.08 -0.02 19.66
N GLN A 359 34.72 -1.07 20.20
CA GLN A 359 34.51 -2.46 19.81
C GLN A 359 33.05 -2.87 20.09
N PRO A 360 32.42 -3.71 19.25
CA PRO A 360 31.06 -4.14 19.49
C PRO A 360 31.02 -5.15 20.65
N GLN A 361 30.44 -4.74 21.79
CA GLN A 361 29.91 -5.69 22.76
C GLN A 361 28.74 -6.44 22.11
N GLN A 362 28.80 -7.77 22.12
CA GLN A 362 27.64 -8.63 21.93
C GLN A 362 26.75 -8.48 23.17
N ASP A 363 25.99 -7.39 23.25
CA ASP A 363 24.90 -7.33 24.20
C ASP A 363 23.73 -8.10 23.58
N GLU A 364 23.33 -9.17 24.28
CA GLU A 364 22.06 -9.87 24.15
C GLU A 364 20.89 -8.88 24.34
N GLU A 365 20.63 -8.00 23.37
CA GLU A 365 19.31 -7.39 23.24
C GLU A 365 18.41 -8.48 22.65
N SER A 366 17.79 -9.25 23.55
CA SER A 366 16.60 -10.05 23.27
C SER A 366 15.46 -9.12 22.84
N ILE A 367 15.56 -8.63 21.61
CA ILE A 367 14.42 -8.05 20.92
C ILE A 367 13.53 -9.25 20.60
N ILE A 368 12.56 -9.46 21.47
CA ILE A 368 11.40 -10.34 21.26
C ILE A 368 10.61 -9.74 20.09
N THR A 369 11.14 -9.87 18.87
CA THR A 369 10.31 -10.21 17.72
C THR A 369 9.94 -11.65 17.96
N THR A 370 8.85 -11.88 18.69
CA THR A 370 8.11 -13.13 18.54
C THR A 370 7.83 -13.19 17.05
N ALA A 371 8.51 -14.08 16.32
CA ALA A 371 8.01 -14.47 15.02
C ALA A 371 6.56 -14.91 15.25
N ALA A 372 5.64 -14.57 14.36
CA ALA A 372 4.24 -14.91 14.57
C ALA A 372 4.01 -16.43 14.72
N ASP A 373 4.98 -17.25 14.29
CA ASP A 373 5.02 -18.70 14.48
C ASP A 373 5.25 -19.15 15.94
N ASP A 374 5.70 -18.28 16.86
CA ASP A 374 6.05 -18.67 18.25
C ASP A 374 4.91 -18.50 19.27
N VAL A 375 3.71 -18.08 18.85
CA VAL A 375 2.56 -17.85 19.76
C VAL A 375 1.78 -19.16 20.06
N ALA A 376 2.06 -20.26 19.35
CA ALA A 376 1.25 -21.48 19.43
C ALA A 376 1.53 -22.42 20.63
N ASP A 377 2.63 -22.27 21.37
CA ASP A 377 3.06 -23.29 22.36
C ASP A 377 2.95 -22.88 23.84
N LYS A 378 2.03 -21.98 24.19
CA LYS A 378 1.71 -21.70 25.60
C LYS A 378 0.22 -21.82 25.87
N ASN A 379 -0.28 -23.06 25.90
CA ASN A 379 -1.45 -23.48 26.67
C ASN A 379 -1.46 -25.02 26.76
N GLU A 380 -0.64 -25.59 27.64
CA GLU A 380 -0.90 -26.86 28.33
C GLU A 380 -0.58 -26.71 29.81
#